data_AF-A0A0D3CJV5-F1
#
_entry.id   AF-A0A0D3CJV5-F1
#
_cell.length_a   1.000
_cell.length_b   1.000
_cell.length_c   1.000
_cell.angle_alpha   90.00
_cell.angle_beta   90.00
_cell.angle_gamma   90.00
#
_symmetry.space_group_name_H-M   'P 1'
#
loop_
_entity.id
_entity.type
_entity.pdbx_description
1 polymer ?
#
loop_
_entity_poly.entity_id
_entity_poly.type
_entity_poly.pdbx_seq_one_letter_code
_entity_poly.pdbx_strand_id
1 'polypeptide(L)' 'MVCFCFMVDQKRKMKASKPAAGMCSRCGRGARIADMKTSTRFCLIPIYCRSWRAIVCSFCGSVLKSYR' A
#
# COMPACT_ATOMS: atom_id res chain seq x y z
N MET A 1 0.57 37.75 -6.54
CA MET A 1 -0.12 36.44 -6.56
C MET A 1 0.84 35.43 -5.94
N VAL A 2 0.59 34.96 -4.72
CA VAL A 2 1.48 34.00 -4.05
C VAL A 2 1.05 32.58 -4.40
N CYS A 3 1.86 31.89 -5.19
CA CYS A 3 1.68 30.47 -5.48
C CYS A 3 2.23 29.65 -4.31
N PHE A 4 1.35 29.02 -3.53
CA PHE A 4 1.75 28.00 -2.57
C PHE A 4 1.97 26.68 -3.30
N CYS A 5 3.21 26.38 -3.67
CA CYS A 5 3.58 25.08 -4.19
C CYS A 5 3.62 24.06 -3.04
N PHE A 6 2.51 23.36 -2.81
CA PHE A 6 2.46 22.28 -1.82
C PHE A 6 3.08 21.00 -2.41
N MET A 7 4.21 20.58 -1.86
CA MET A 7 4.78 19.28 -2.20
C MET A 7 4.06 18.20 -1.39
N VAL A 8 3.16 17.46 -2.07
CA VAL A 8 2.40 16.36 -1.49
C VAL A 8 3.15 15.05 -1.74
N ASP A 9 3.71 14.45 -0.70
CA ASP A 9 4.33 13.12 -0.74
C ASP A 9 3.34 12.09 -0.19
N GLN A 10 2.98 11.09 -1.00
CA GLN A 10 2.15 9.97 -0.56
C GLN A 10 2.99 8.70 -0.49
N LYS A 11 3.47 8.37 0.72
CA LYS A 11 4.34 7.21 0.96
C LYS A 11 3.53 6.00 1.37
N ARG A 12 3.60 4.93 0.57
CA ARG A 12 3.01 3.62 0.89
C ARG A 12 4.07 2.72 1.52
N LYS A 13 3.78 2.15 2.68
CA LYS A 13 4.65 1.20 3.38
C LYS A 13 3.87 -0.05 3.79
N MET A 14 4.49 -1.21 3.64
CA MET A 14 3.97 -2.47 4.14
C MET A 14 4.31 -2.56 5.63
N LYS A 15 3.30 -2.70 6.50
CA LYS A 15 3.50 -2.80 7.96
C LYS A 15 3.63 -4.25 8.40
N ALA A 16 2.78 -5.11 7.85
CA ALA A 16 2.79 -6.54 8.15
C ALA A 16 2.33 -7.32 6.92
N SER A 17 2.73 -8.59 6.85
CA SER A 17 2.26 -9.53 5.85
C SER A 17 1.93 -10.85 6.53
N LYS A 18 0.79 -11.43 6.21
CA LYS A 18 0.37 -12.77 6.63
C LYS A 18 0.15 -13.66 5.40
N PRO A 19 0.48 -14.96 5.43
CA PRO A 19 0.10 -15.88 4.37
C PRO A 19 -1.42 -15.92 4.25
N ALA A 20 -1.92 -15.94 3.02
CA ALA A 20 -3.35 -15.98 2.74
C ALA A 20 -3.68 -17.24 1.94
N ALA A 21 -4.86 -17.81 2.20
CA ALA A 21 -5.38 -18.89 1.37
C ALA A 21 -5.71 -18.33 -0.02
N GLY A 22 -4.96 -18.75 -1.04
CA GLY A 22 -5.17 -18.32 -2.41
C GLY A 22 -3.89 -18.40 -3.24
N MET A 23 -4.05 -18.60 -4.54
CA MET A 23 -2.99 -18.51 -5.53
C MET A 23 -3.18 -17.24 -6.35
N CYS A 24 -2.07 -16.62 -6.72
CA CYS A 24 -2.10 -15.51 -7.65
C CYS A 24 -2.40 -16.02 -9.06
N SER A 25 -3.38 -15.39 -9.72
CA SER A 25 -3.79 -15.75 -11.08
C SER A 25 -2.68 -15.56 -12.13
N ARG A 26 -1.64 -14.75 -11.84
CA ARG A 26 -0.51 -14.55 -12.76
C ARG A 26 0.65 -15.50 -12.51
N CYS A 27 1.08 -15.60 -11.25
CA CYS A 27 2.31 -16.30 -10.86
C CYS A 27 2.04 -17.77 -10.45
N GLY A 28 0.78 -18.16 -10.23
CA GLY A 28 0.38 -19.47 -9.67
C GLY A 28 0.85 -19.70 -8.23
N ARG A 29 1.63 -18.79 -7.65
CA ARG A 29 2.20 -18.91 -6.31
C ARG A 29 1.27 -18.34 -5.24
N GLY A 30 1.60 -18.64 -3.98
CA GLY A 30 0.82 -18.25 -2.82
C GLY A 30 0.58 -16.74 -2.71
N ALA A 31 -0.65 -16.40 -2.37
CA ALA A 31 -1.04 -15.05 -2.02
C ALA A 31 -0.70 -14.74 -0.55
N ARG A 32 -0.47 -13.46 -0.24
CA ARG A 32 -0.28 -12.96 1.12
C ARG A 32 -1.19 -11.77 1.34
N ILE A 33 -1.77 -11.65 2.53
CA ILE A 33 -2.45 -10.44 2.97
C ILE A 33 -1.39 -9.50 3.53
N ALA A 34 -1.28 -8.33 2.92
CA ALA A 34 -0.44 -7.22 3.31
C ALA A 34 -1.27 -6.15 4.01
N ASP A 35 -0.93 -5.84 5.26
CA ASP A 35 -1.39 -4.62 5.92
C ASP A 35 -0.53 -3.45 5.42
N MET A 36 -1.12 -2.62 4.58
CA MET A 36 -0.50 -1.44 3.99
C MET A 36 -0.83 -0.19 4.83
N LYS A 37 0.11 0.74 4.91
CA LYS A 37 -0.10 2.07 5.48
C LYS A 37 0.28 3.12 4.45
N THR A 38 -0.66 3.98 4.12
CA THR A 38 -0.44 5.16 3.28
C THR A 38 -0.29 6.37 4.19
N SER A 39 0.86 7.03 4.14
CA SER A 39 1.14 8.27 4.85
C SER A 39 1.23 9.40 3.84
N THR A 40 0.35 10.39 3.98
CA THR A 40 0.33 11.61 3.16
C THR A 40 0.99 12.71 3.95
N ARG A 41 2.07 13.27 3.40
CA ARG A 41 2.83 14.38 3.97
C ARG A 41 2.67 15.59 3.07
N PHE A 42 2.36 16.74 3.65
CA PHE A 42 2.37 18.03 2.97
C PHE A 42 3.52 18.83 3.51
N CYS A 43 4.48 19.21 2.67
CA CYS A 43 5.63 20.03 3.08
C CYS A 43 6.30 19.48 4.37
N LEU A 44 6.56 18.16 4.40
CA LEU A 44 7.10 17.37 5.52
C LEU A 44 6.18 17.15 6.73
N ILE A 45 5.03 17.82 6.82
CA ILE A 45 4.07 17.60 7.91
C ILE A 45 3.20 16.38 7.57
N PRO A 46 3.20 15.31 8.38
CA PRO A 46 2.36 14.15 8.15
C PRO A 46 0.89 14.49 8.47
N ILE A 47 0.11 14.85 7.44
CA ILE A 47 -1.28 15.28 7.60
C ILE A 47 -2.21 14.09 7.81
N TYR A 48 -1.98 12.98 7.09
CA TYR A 48 -2.95 11.88 7.08
C TYR A 48 -2.28 10.52 6.97
N CYS A 49 -2.68 9.58 7.84
CA CYS A 49 -2.26 8.20 7.80
C CYS A 49 -3.48 7.29 7.68
N ARG A 50 -3.53 6.47 6.62
CA ARG A 50 -4.58 5.46 6.44
C ARG A 50 -3.96 4.07 6.39
N SER A 51 -4.46 3.18 7.25
CA SER A 51 -4.19 1.75 7.17
C SER A 51 -5.27 1.06 6.35
N TRP A 52 -4.87 0.12 5.51
CA TRP A 52 -5.73 -0.62 4.61
C TRP A 52 -5.09 -1.96 4.28
N ARG A 53 -5.89 -2.95 3.88
CA ARG A 53 -5.41 -4.31 3.64
C ARG A 53 -5.43 -4.60 2.16
N ALA A 54 -4.41 -5.28 1.66
CA ALA A 54 -4.36 -5.72 0.27
C ALA A 54 -3.81 -7.14 0.18
N ILE A 55 -4.30 -7.93 -0.76
CA ILE A 55 -3.76 -9.24 -1.11
C ILE A 55 -2.70 -9.02 -2.18
N VAL A 56 -1.49 -9.52 -1.94
CA VAL A 56 -0.33 -9.41 -2.85
C VAL A 56 0.26 -10.80 -3.13
N CYS A 57 0.76 -11.07 -4.35
CA CYS A 57 1.57 -12.27 -4.60
C CYS A 57 2.93 -12.08 -3.91
N SER A 58 3.38 -13.08 -3.15
CA SER A 58 4.69 -13.05 -2.48
C SER A 58 5.87 -13.05 -3.45
N PHE A 59 5.66 -13.49 -4.69
CA PHE A 59 6.70 -13.65 -5.69
C PHE A 59 6.73 -12.51 -6.71
N CYS A 60 5.62 -12.28 -7.42
CA CYS A 60 5.56 -11.20 -8.42
C CYS A 60 5.19 -9.83 -7.83
N GLY A 61 4.88 -9.74 -6.54
CA GLY A 61 4.52 -8.48 -5.88
C GLY A 61 3.22 -7.84 -6.38
N SER A 62 2.49 -8.50 -7.29
CA SER A 62 1.26 -7.95 -7.85
C SER A 62 0.17 -7.85 -6.79
N VAL A 63 -0.47 -6.69 -6.68
CA VAL A 63 -1.67 -6.51 -5.85
C VAL A 63 -2.85 -7.18 -6.55
N LEU A 64 -3.40 -8.21 -5.94
CA LEU A 64 -4.55 -8.98 -6.44
C LEU A 64 -5.87 -8.33 -6.04
N LYS A 65 -5.97 -7.85 -4.80
CA LYS A 65 -7.19 -7.22 -4.27
C LYS A 65 -6.84 -6.21 -3.19
N SER A 66 -7.44 -5.03 -3.22
CA SER A 66 -7.31 -4.03 -2.17
C SER A 66 -8.64 -3.86 -1.44
N TYR A 67 -8.62 -4.00 -0.12
CA TYR A 67 -9.72 -3.65 0.78
C TYR A 67 -9.50 -2.20 1.22
N ARG A 68 -10.25 -1.28 0.61
CA ARG A 68 -10.13 0.17 0.86
C ARG A 68 -11.02 0.62 2.00
#